data_AF-A0A3D4EPM6-F1
#
_entry.id   AF-A0A3D4EPM6-F1
#
_cell.length_a   1.000
_cell.length_b   1.000
_cell.length_c   1.000
_cell.angle_alpha   90.00
_cell.angle_beta   90.00
_cell.angle_gamma   90.00
#
_symmetry.space_group_name_H-M   'P 1'
#
loop_
_entity.id
_entity.type
_entity.pdbx_description
1 polymer ?
#
loop_
_entity_poly.entity_id
_entity_poly.type
_entity_poly.pdbx_seq_one_letter_code
_entity_poly.pdbx_strand_id
1 'polypeptide(L)'
;LHANQHIPQIMGALELYRNSKNAAYYHIADNFWYKTKNDYMYSIGGVAGARNPANAECFVAQPATLYENGLSAGGQNETCGTYNMLKLSRSLFLYNQQPELMDYYEQALYNQILASVAEHTPANTYHIPLRPGSKKQFSNADMTGFTCCNGTAIESSTKLQNSIYFKSQDNKALYVNLFVPSTLQWSEQQISIQQVTAFPQEDQTKLIINGKAKFDLHLRIPGWATNGIEVKINGKIQKTNAKPGSYLKLSRNWKNGDTVALKMPFGFRLDPIMDQENIASLFYGPVLLAAQEDAPRTDFRTITLNAEDLGKTITGDPKALEFTIDGTTFKPFFETYDRHSVYLDVQLQQ
;
A
#
# COMPACT_ATOMS: atom_id res chain seq x y z
N LEU A 1 9.70 18.79 11.04
CA LEU A 1 9.09 17.90 12.05
C LEU A 1 9.59 16.49 11.81
N HIS A 2 10.35 15.87 12.71
CA HIS A 2 10.89 14.51 12.49
C HIS A 2 9.75 13.48 12.44
N ALA A 3 9.57 12.79 11.32
CA ALA A 3 8.36 12.02 11.06
C ALA A 3 8.20 10.84 12.02
N ASN A 4 9.23 10.00 12.10
CA ASN A 4 9.21 8.81 12.95
C ASN A 4 9.23 9.11 14.46
N GLN A 5 9.50 10.36 14.86
CA GLN A 5 9.36 10.77 16.26
C GLN A 5 7.89 11.06 16.59
N HIS A 6 7.16 11.68 15.66
CA HIS A 6 5.81 12.17 15.91
C HIS A 6 4.75 11.09 15.65
N ILE A 7 4.91 10.24 14.63
CA ILE A 7 3.90 9.21 14.34
C ILE A 7 3.64 8.28 15.56
N PRO A 8 4.66 7.82 16.32
CA PRO A 8 4.42 7.07 17.56
C PRO A 8 3.71 7.86 18.66
N GLN A 9 3.97 9.16 18.79
CA GLN A 9 3.24 10.02 19.75
C GLN A 9 1.75 10.08 19.39
N ILE A 10 1.43 10.13 18.10
CA ILE A 10 0.06 10.11 17.61
C ILE A 10 -0.62 8.77 17.89
N MET A 11 0.09 7.65 17.75
CA MET A 11 -0.43 6.36 18.23
C MET A 11 -0.72 6.39 19.74
N GLY A 12 0.13 7.07 20.52
CA GLY A 12 -0.10 7.32 21.95
C GLY A 12 -1.41 8.06 22.22
N ALA A 13 -1.80 9.02 21.38
CA ALA A 13 -3.12 9.65 21.48
C ALA A 13 -4.24 8.61 21.31
N LEU A 14 -4.15 7.72 20.32
CA LEU A 14 -5.17 6.68 20.13
C LEU A 14 -5.25 5.70 21.32
N GLU A 15 -4.13 5.39 21.97
CA GLU A 15 -4.12 4.61 23.23
C GLU A 15 -4.77 5.38 24.40
N LEU A 16 -4.58 6.70 24.50
CA LEU A 16 -5.28 7.54 25.47
C LEU A 16 -6.78 7.56 25.20
N TYR A 17 -7.21 7.60 23.93
CA TYR A 17 -8.62 7.45 23.57
C TYR A 17 -9.18 6.11 24.03
N ARG A 18 -8.46 5.00 23.82
CA ARG A 18 -8.90 3.66 24.23
C ARG A 18 -9.26 3.60 25.72
N ASN A 19 -8.47 4.23 26.56
CA ASN A 19 -8.63 4.22 28.02
C ASN A 19 -9.62 5.28 28.53
N SER A 20 -9.54 6.51 28.01
CA SER A 20 -10.32 7.65 28.54
C SER A 20 -11.68 7.86 27.87
N LYS A 21 -11.86 7.33 26.65
CA LYS A 21 -12.98 7.62 25.74
C LYS A 21 -13.15 9.10 25.38
N ASN A 22 -12.15 9.95 25.64
CA ASN A 22 -12.17 11.34 25.23
C ASN A 22 -11.91 11.46 23.72
N ALA A 23 -12.95 11.84 22.95
CA ALA A 23 -12.92 11.92 21.50
C ALA A 23 -11.83 12.83 20.93
N ALA A 24 -11.36 13.84 21.69
CA ALA A 24 -10.26 14.70 21.24
C ALA A 24 -9.00 13.90 20.87
N TYR A 25 -8.69 12.84 21.61
CA TYR A 25 -7.54 11.98 21.32
C TYR A 25 -7.71 11.13 20.06
N TYR A 26 -8.94 10.65 19.78
CA TYR A 26 -9.25 10.00 18.51
C TYR A 26 -9.07 10.97 17.35
N HIS A 27 -9.61 12.18 17.47
CA HIS A 27 -9.52 13.20 16.42
C HIS A 27 -8.08 13.65 16.16
N ILE A 28 -7.19 13.65 17.15
CA ILE A 28 -5.75 13.89 16.91
C ILE A 28 -5.19 12.83 15.96
N ALA A 29 -5.45 11.54 16.24
CA ALA A 29 -4.96 10.43 15.43
C ALA A 29 -5.56 10.41 14.02
N ASP A 30 -6.87 10.59 13.92
CA ASP A 30 -7.63 10.60 12.68
C ASP A 30 -7.21 11.76 11.76
N ASN A 31 -7.15 12.99 12.31
CA ASN A 31 -6.72 14.17 11.54
C ASN A 31 -5.25 14.10 11.12
N PHE A 32 -4.38 13.59 12.00
CA PHE A 32 -2.96 13.42 11.67
C PHE A 32 -2.80 12.43 10.51
N TRP A 33 -3.48 11.28 10.57
CA TRP A 33 -3.43 10.29 9.50
C TRP A 33 -3.91 10.88 8.18
N TYR A 34 -5.07 11.54 8.19
CA TYR A 34 -5.64 12.18 7.01
C TYR A 34 -4.70 13.21 6.38
N LYS A 35 -4.14 14.12 7.19
CA LYS A 35 -3.17 15.12 6.70
C LYS A 35 -1.91 14.48 6.18
N THR A 36 -1.36 13.51 6.90
CA THR A 36 -0.13 12.82 6.50
C THR A 36 -0.30 12.13 5.14
N LYS A 37 -1.40 11.40 4.95
CA LYS A 37 -1.71 10.68 3.71
C LYS A 37 -1.95 11.62 2.52
N ASN A 38 -2.58 12.77 2.72
CA ASN A 38 -2.94 13.67 1.61
C ASN A 38 -1.86 14.73 1.30
N ASP A 39 -1.14 15.23 2.31
CA ASP A 39 -0.27 16.39 2.14
C ASP A 39 1.23 16.05 2.22
N TYR A 40 1.60 14.86 2.72
CA TYR A 40 2.99 14.54 3.05
C TYR A 40 3.46 13.18 2.51
N MET A 41 2.59 12.44 1.83
CA MET A 41 2.85 11.08 1.38
C MET A 41 3.35 11.05 -0.05
N TYR A 42 4.45 10.34 -0.29
CA TYR A 42 4.90 9.96 -1.63
C TYR A 42 4.13 8.74 -2.15
N SER A 43 4.14 8.50 -3.45
CA SER A 43 3.35 7.46 -4.12
C SER A 43 3.63 6.04 -3.61
N ILE A 44 4.81 5.76 -3.05
CA ILE A 44 5.09 4.46 -2.42
C ILE A 44 4.36 4.24 -1.07
N GLY A 45 3.64 5.25 -0.56
CA GLY A 45 3.01 5.25 0.77
C GLY A 45 3.89 5.84 1.89
N GLY A 46 5.07 6.35 1.51
CA GLY A 46 6.09 6.84 2.42
C GLY A 46 6.02 8.31 2.74
N VAL A 47 6.70 8.70 3.82
CA VAL A 47 6.76 10.08 4.30
C VAL A 47 8.17 10.44 4.71
N ALA A 48 8.40 11.74 4.90
CA ALA A 48 9.70 12.36 5.15
C ALA A 48 10.65 12.41 3.95
N GLY A 49 11.51 13.42 3.95
CA GLY A 49 12.41 13.72 2.84
C GLY A 49 12.47 15.22 2.54
N ALA A 50 12.44 16.06 3.56
CA ALA A 50 12.44 17.51 3.41
C ALA A 50 13.79 17.99 2.85
N ARG A 51 13.76 18.79 1.77
CA ARG A 51 14.93 19.45 1.20
C ARG A 51 15.17 20.83 1.80
N ASN A 52 14.12 21.47 2.32
CA ASN A 52 14.12 22.85 2.84
C ASN A 52 13.45 22.95 4.23
N PRO A 53 14.21 23.10 5.34
CA PRO A 53 15.64 22.82 5.43
C PRO A 53 15.93 21.33 5.17
N ALA A 54 17.13 21.02 4.70
CA ALA A 54 17.50 19.65 4.31
C ALA A 54 17.54 18.72 5.53
N ASN A 55 16.58 17.80 5.61
CA ASN A 55 16.54 16.71 6.58
C ASN A 55 15.66 15.57 6.05
N ALA A 56 16.29 14.44 5.73
CA ALA A 56 15.65 13.26 5.13
C ALA A 56 14.60 12.58 6.02
N GLU A 57 14.66 12.79 7.34
CA GLU A 57 13.78 12.17 8.33
C GLU A 57 12.62 13.09 8.74
N CYS A 58 12.59 14.32 8.24
CA CYS A 58 11.54 15.29 8.52
C CYS A 58 10.47 15.34 7.42
N PHE A 59 9.22 15.58 7.85
CA PHE A 59 8.18 16.15 7.00
C PHE A 59 8.62 17.50 6.43
N VAL A 60 8.17 17.81 5.21
CA VAL A 60 8.30 19.14 4.61
C VAL A 60 7.62 20.18 5.52
N ALA A 61 8.13 21.41 5.52
CA ALA A 61 7.55 22.47 6.38
C ALA A 61 6.20 22.95 5.85
N GLN A 62 6.05 23.01 4.53
CA GLN A 62 4.83 23.42 3.84
C GLN A 62 4.05 22.16 3.41
N PRO A 63 2.82 21.94 3.89
CA PRO A 63 2.00 20.81 3.45
C PRO A 63 1.78 20.83 1.94
N ALA A 64 1.64 19.65 1.33
CA ALA A 64 1.31 19.48 -0.09
C ALA A 64 2.32 20.14 -1.04
N THR A 65 3.60 20.16 -0.68
CA THR A 65 4.69 20.69 -1.53
C THR A 65 5.83 19.69 -1.74
N LEU A 66 5.52 18.42 -2.04
CA LEU A 66 6.57 17.40 -2.15
C LEU A 66 7.48 17.60 -3.38
N TYR A 67 6.95 18.13 -4.48
CA TYR A 67 7.75 18.44 -5.66
C TYR A 67 8.65 19.66 -5.46
N GLU A 68 8.22 20.66 -4.70
CA GLU A 68 9.02 21.86 -4.40
C GLU A 68 9.96 21.68 -3.20
N ASN A 69 9.50 20.99 -2.14
CA ASN A 69 10.18 20.93 -0.84
C ASN A 69 10.51 19.50 -0.37
N GLY A 70 9.99 18.46 -1.00
CA GLY A 70 10.32 17.05 -0.73
C GLY A 70 11.58 16.55 -1.45
N LEU A 71 11.70 15.25 -1.76
CA LEU A 71 12.76 14.68 -2.60
C LEU A 71 14.21 15.06 -2.22
N SER A 72 14.48 15.22 -0.92
CA SER A 72 15.78 15.63 -0.36
C SER A 72 16.95 14.75 -0.80
N ALA A 73 18.05 15.31 -1.32
CA ALA A 73 19.18 14.50 -1.79
C ALA A 73 19.79 13.56 -0.73
N GLY A 74 19.65 13.88 0.57
CA GLY A 74 20.16 13.07 1.68
C GLY A 74 19.33 11.82 2.00
N GLY A 75 18.18 11.64 1.36
CA GLY A 75 17.27 10.50 1.58
C GLY A 75 15.82 10.92 1.62
N GLN A 76 14.92 9.95 1.44
CA GLN A 76 13.47 10.11 1.61
C GLN A 76 12.92 8.85 2.26
N ASN A 77 11.68 8.90 2.73
CA ASN A 77 10.91 7.70 3.06
C ASN A 77 11.64 6.79 4.07
N GLU A 78 11.99 7.33 5.24
CA GLU A 78 12.51 6.50 6.33
C GLU A 78 11.53 5.34 6.60
N THR A 79 12.00 4.10 6.53
CA THR A 79 11.15 2.89 6.62
C THR A 79 10.32 2.86 7.91
N CYS A 80 10.89 3.34 9.03
CA CYS A 80 10.18 3.43 10.30
C CYS A 80 8.94 4.33 10.26
N GLY A 81 8.97 5.42 9.49
CA GLY A 81 7.82 6.31 9.34
C GLY A 81 6.61 5.56 8.78
N THR A 82 6.84 4.83 7.70
CA THR A 82 5.78 4.05 7.04
C THR A 82 5.29 2.89 7.88
N TYR A 83 6.20 2.18 8.53
CA TYR A 83 5.84 1.16 9.50
C TYR A 83 4.89 1.67 10.59
N ASN A 84 5.19 2.84 11.17
CA ASN A 84 4.34 3.42 12.20
C ASN A 84 3.04 3.99 11.62
N MET A 85 3.03 4.46 10.38
CA MET A 85 1.79 4.82 9.67
C MET A 85 0.90 3.60 9.40
N LEU A 86 1.45 2.44 9.03
CA LEU A 86 0.69 1.19 8.94
C LEU A 86 0.07 0.81 10.29
N LYS A 87 0.83 0.95 11.39
CA LYS A 87 0.31 0.72 12.75
C LYS A 87 -0.80 1.69 13.14
N LEU A 88 -0.70 2.97 12.74
CA LEU A 88 -1.74 3.96 12.96
C LEU A 88 -3.00 3.61 12.16
N SER A 89 -2.84 3.29 10.86
CA SER A 89 -3.93 2.96 9.93
C SER A 89 -4.74 1.77 10.41
N ARG A 90 -4.08 0.67 10.80
CA ARG A 90 -4.81 -0.48 11.36
C ARG A 90 -5.52 -0.13 12.67
N SER A 91 -4.93 0.70 13.51
CA SER A 91 -5.49 1.01 14.83
C SER A 91 -6.72 1.90 14.68
N LEU A 92 -6.71 2.87 13.77
CA LEU A 92 -7.89 3.65 13.39
C LEU A 92 -8.98 2.75 12.81
N PHE A 93 -8.62 1.77 11.98
CA PHE A 93 -9.58 0.83 11.40
C PHE A 93 -10.34 0.03 12.47
N LEU A 94 -9.72 -0.28 13.62
CA LEU A 94 -10.39 -0.97 14.73
C LEU A 94 -11.52 -0.14 15.37
N TYR A 95 -11.56 1.17 15.13
CA TYR A 95 -12.63 2.06 15.59
C TYR A 95 -13.60 2.44 14.47
N ASN A 96 -13.07 2.77 13.29
CA ASN A 96 -13.86 3.22 12.14
C ASN A 96 -13.38 2.49 10.88
N GLN A 97 -14.17 1.54 10.37
CA GLN A 97 -13.77 0.63 9.29
C GLN A 97 -13.84 1.29 7.91
N GLN A 98 -13.12 2.40 7.74
CA GLN A 98 -13.01 3.09 6.46
C GLN A 98 -12.09 2.35 5.50
N PRO A 99 -12.49 2.16 4.22
CA PRO A 99 -11.69 1.44 3.22
C PRO A 99 -10.38 2.16 2.89
N GLU A 100 -10.36 3.50 2.92
CA GLU A 100 -9.16 4.30 2.61
C GLU A 100 -7.97 4.00 3.54
N LEU A 101 -8.24 3.62 4.79
CA LEU A 101 -7.20 3.19 5.73
C LEU A 101 -6.48 1.94 5.23
N MET A 102 -7.21 1.03 4.61
CA MET A 102 -6.69 -0.24 4.08
C MET A 102 -6.18 -0.10 2.63
N ASP A 103 -6.66 0.89 1.87
CA ASP A 103 -6.07 1.26 0.59
C ASP A 103 -4.66 1.85 0.79
N TYR A 104 -4.50 2.76 1.77
CA TYR A 104 -3.17 3.20 2.19
C TYR A 104 -2.32 2.03 2.69
N TYR A 105 -2.90 1.14 3.52
CA TYR A 105 -2.17 0.00 4.07
C TYR A 105 -1.61 -0.88 2.95
N GLU A 106 -2.43 -1.22 1.95
CA GLU A 106 -2.01 -1.98 0.77
C GLU A 106 -0.91 -1.26 -0.01
N GLN A 107 -1.10 0.02 -0.33
CA GLN A 107 -0.14 0.81 -1.09
C GLN A 107 1.23 0.89 -0.40
N ALA A 108 1.25 1.22 0.88
CA ALA A 108 2.49 1.32 1.67
C ALA A 108 3.16 -0.04 1.92
N LEU A 109 2.36 -1.11 2.11
CA LEU A 109 2.88 -2.46 2.30
C LEU A 109 3.62 -2.94 1.05
N TYR A 110 2.95 -2.93 -0.11
CA TYR A 110 3.54 -3.42 -1.35
C TYR A 110 4.65 -2.52 -1.86
N ASN A 111 4.49 -1.20 -1.82
CA ASN A 111 5.38 -0.31 -2.55
C ASN A 111 6.52 0.26 -1.70
N GLN A 112 6.44 0.20 -0.37
CA GLN A 112 7.54 0.63 0.48
C GLN A 112 8.07 -0.47 1.41
N ILE A 113 7.21 -1.14 2.18
CA ILE A 113 7.69 -2.15 3.14
C ILE A 113 8.34 -3.31 2.40
N LEU A 114 7.71 -3.88 1.37
CA LEU A 114 8.34 -4.94 0.58
C LEU A 114 9.58 -4.43 -0.18
N ALA A 115 9.54 -3.19 -0.68
CA ALA A 115 10.68 -2.58 -1.37
C ALA A 115 11.90 -2.31 -0.45
N SER A 116 11.71 -2.32 0.88
CA SER A 116 12.75 -2.06 1.88
C SER A 116 13.65 -3.27 2.19
N VAL A 117 13.31 -4.45 1.67
CA VAL A 117 14.01 -5.72 1.98
C VAL A 117 15.00 -6.05 0.86
N ALA A 118 16.23 -6.43 1.22
CA ALA A 118 17.23 -6.87 0.25
C ALA A 118 16.86 -8.24 -0.37
N GLU A 119 17.29 -8.48 -1.60
CA GLU A 119 16.88 -9.66 -2.38
C GLU A 119 17.34 -11.00 -1.77
N HIS A 120 18.58 -11.05 -1.27
CA HIS A 120 19.24 -12.30 -0.87
C HIS A 120 19.90 -12.25 0.51
N THR A 121 19.70 -11.15 1.26
CA THR A 121 20.32 -10.97 2.58
C THR A 121 19.31 -10.38 3.56
N PRO A 122 19.56 -10.48 4.88
CA PRO A 122 18.75 -9.80 5.89
C PRO A 122 18.80 -8.26 5.85
N ALA A 123 19.65 -7.67 4.99
CA ALA A 123 19.81 -6.23 4.89
C ALA A 123 18.50 -5.51 4.53
N ASN A 124 18.39 -4.26 4.97
CA ASN A 124 17.22 -3.43 4.69
C ASN A 124 17.59 -1.97 4.42
N THR A 125 16.64 -1.24 3.86
CA THR A 125 16.78 0.20 3.61
C THR A 125 16.45 1.00 4.86
N TYR A 126 17.29 2.00 5.16
CA TYR A 126 16.90 3.07 6.08
C TYR A 126 16.01 4.09 5.36
N HIS A 127 16.51 4.66 4.26
CA HIS A 127 15.80 5.55 3.36
C HIS A 127 15.52 4.87 2.02
N ILE A 128 14.36 5.14 1.43
CA ILE A 128 14.00 4.70 0.08
C ILE A 128 14.00 5.91 -0.85
N PRO A 129 15.02 6.05 -1.71
CA PRO A 129 15.13 7.21 -2.59
C PRO A 129 14.16 7.11 -3.77
N LEU A 130 13.55 8.22 -4.15
CA LEU A 130 12.58 8.37 -5.23
C LEU A 130 12.98 9.41 -6.28
N ARG A 131 14.18 10.01 -6.15
CA ARG A 131 14.71 10.92 -7.17
C ARG A 131 15.01 10.14 -8.46
N PRO A 132 15.03 10.80 -9.64
CA PRO A 132 15.32 10.13 -10.90
C PRO A 132 16.65 9.37 -10.90
N GLY A 133 16.68 8.15 -11.44
CA GLY A 133 17.89 7.32 -11.52
C GLY A 133 18.52 6.93 -10.17
N SER A 134 17.74 6.97 -9.08
CA SER A 134 18.21 6.59 -7.74
C SER A 134 18.39 5.08 -7.62
N LYS A 135 19.19 4.64 -6.64
CA LYS A 135 19.36 3.22 -6.30
C LYS A 135 19.12 3.02 -4.81
N LYS A 136 18.34 1.99 -4.45
CA LYS A 136 18.12 1.62 -3.05
C LYS A 136 19.45 1.17 -2.42
N GLN A 137 19.65 1.53 -1.16
CA GLN A 137 20.80 1.10 -0.37
C GLN A 137 20.33 0.18 0.75
N PHE A 138 20.86 -1.04 0.76
CA PHE A 138 20.56 -2.03 1.77
C PHE A 138 21.79 -2.19 2.68
N SER A 139 21.61 -1.95 3.97
CA SER A 139 22.69 -2.03 4.95
C SER A 139 22.45 -3.15 5.95
N ASN A 140 23.51 -3.52 6.68
CA ASN A 140 23.46 -4.49 7.77
C ASN A 140 23.14 -5.94 7.35
N ALA A 141 23.73 -6.42 6.24
CA ALA A 141 23.54 -7.81 5.79
C ALA A 141 23.95 -8.85 6.84
N ASP A 142 24.99 -8.57 7.62
CA ASP A 142 25.52 -9.47 8.66
C ASP A 142 24.87 -9.28 10.04
N MET A 143 23.92 -8.35 10.18
CA MET A 143 23.22 -8.05 11.45
C MET A 143 24.16 -7.66 12.62
N THR A 144 25.27 -6.97 12.32
CA THR A 144 26.32 -6.58 13.29
C THR A 144 26.22 -5.14 13.81
N GLY A 145 25.37 -4.30 13.19
CA GLY A 145 25.06 -2.94 13.65
C GLY A 145 23.56 -2.69 13.65
N PHE A 146 23.06 -1.72 14.42
CA PHE A 146 21.62 -1.46 14.50
C PHE A 146 21.29 0.03 14.36
N THR A 147 20.60 0.34 13.27
CA THR A 147 19.80 1.55 13.12
C THR A 147 18.36 1.29 13.61
N CYS A 148 17.56 2.36 13.78
CA CYS A 148 16.14 2.21 14.09
C CYS A 148 15.38 1.37 13.04
N CYS A 149 15.72 1.54 11.75
CA CYS A 149 15.09 0.80 10.65
C CYS A 149 15.42 -0.69 10.68
N ASN A 150 16.60 -1.09 11.17
CA ASN A 150 16.91 -2.51 11.33
C ASN A 150 15.98 -3.17 12.35
N GLY A 151 15.70 -2.53 13.48
CA GLY A 151 14.72 -3.02 14.45
C GLY A 151 13.30 -3.10 13.87
N THR A 152 12.87 -2.06 13.18
CA THR A 152 11.57 -2.02 12.52
C THR A 152 11.40 -3.09 11.43
N ALA A 153 12.45 -3.39 10.66
CA ALA A 153 12.39 -4.39 9.59
C ALA A 153 12.14 -5.80 10.16
N ILE A 154 12.76 -6.12 11.30
CA ILE A 154 12.52 -7.38 12.03
C ILE A 154 11.05 -7.45 12.48
N GLU A 155 10.54 -6.38 13.11
CA GLU A 155 9.13 -6.33 13.52
C GLU A 155 8.18 -6.43 12.33
N SER A 156 8.48 -5.79 11.20
CA SER A 156 7.64 -5.79 10.00
C SER A 156 7.49 -7.18 9.40
N SER A 157 8.61 -7.90 9.27
CA SER A 157 8.66 -9.21 8.60
C SER A 157 7.93 -10.31 9.37
N THR A 158 7.76 -10.17 10.69
CA THR A 158 7.08 -11.16 11.54
C THR A 158 5.55 -11.04 11.53
N LYS A 159 5.00 -10.01 10.88
CA LYS A 159 3.60 -9.62 11.08
C LYS A 159 2.86 -9.17 9.82
N LEU A 160 3.35 -9.53 8.63
CA LEU A 160 2.70 -9.23 7.36
C LEU A 160 1.24 -9.74 7.30
N GLN A 161 0.93 -10.77 8.07
CA GLN A 161 -0.41 -11.35 8.22
C GLN A 161 -1.40 -10.54 9.07
N ASN A 162 -0.93 -9.61 9.90
CA ASN A 162 -1.71 -9.02 11.01
C ASN A 162 -2.90 -8.15 10.57
N SER A 163 -2.96 -7.75 9.32
CA SER A 163 -4.03 -6.89 8.79
C SER A 163 -4.74 -7.51 7.60
N ILE A 164 -4.55 -8.82 7.33
CA ILE A 164 -5.30 -9.54 6.31
C ILE A 164 -6.78 -9.59 6.67
N TYR A 165 -7.10 -9.94 7.93
CA TYR A 165 -8.47 -10.07 8.42
C TYR A 165 -8.66 -9.32 9.74
N PHE A 166 -9.85 -8.74 9.93
CA PHE A 166 -10.35 -8.31 11.23
C PHE A 166 -11.77 -8.83 11.46
N LYS A 167 -12.16 -9.02 12.73
CA LYS A 167 -13.51 -9.44 13.09
C LYS A 167 -14.18 -8.41 13.99
N SER A 168 -15.50 -8.30 13.90
CA SER A 168 -16.28 -7.50 14.85
C SER A 168 -16.18 -8.08 16.27
N GLN A 169 -16.37 -7.23 17.27
CA GLN A 169 -16.29 -7.63 18.67
C GLN A 169 -17.30 -8.73 19.06
N ASP A 170 -18.49 -8.71 18.44
CA ASP A 170 -19.53 -9.73 18.64
C ASP A 170 -19.34 -10.98 17.78
N ASN A 171 -18.22 -11.08 17.06
CA ASN A 171 -17.86 -12.15 16.13
C ASN A 171 -18.85 -12.38 14.98
N LYS A 172 -19.74 -11.43 14.66
CA LYS A 172 -20.74 -11.59 13.58
C LYS A 172 -20.30 -11.04 12.23
N ALA A 173 -19.18 -10.34 12.16
CA ALA A 173 -18.64 -9.82 10.91
C ALA A 173 -17.15 -10.13 10.77
N LEU A 174 -16.73 -10.45 9.55
CA LEU A 174 -15.35 -10.61 9.15
C LEU A 174 -15.03 -9.65 8.02
N TYR A 175 -14.01 -8.82 8.21
CA TYR A 175 -13.44 -7.93 7.22
C TYR A 175 -12.24 -8.61 6.57
N VAL A 176 -12.26 -8.72 5.25
CA VAL A 176 -11.12 -9.16 4.43
C VAL A 176 -10.50 -7.90 3.83
N ASN A 177 -9.36 -7.51 4.38
CA ASN A 177 -8.69 -6.25 4.09
C ASN A 177 -7.59 -6.42 3.05
N LEU A 178 -6.74 -7.43 3.19
CA LEU A 178 -5.65 -7.68 2.24
C LEU A 178 -5.89 -9.00 1.51
N PHE A 179 -5.52 -9.03 0.23
CA PHE A 179 -5.61 -10.21 -0.61
C PHE A 179 -4.25 -10.90 -0.62
N VAL A 180 -4.06 -11.81 0.33
CA VAL A 180 -2.79 -12.52 0.56
C VAL A 180 -3.11 -14.01 0.79
N PRO A 181 -2.35 -14.93 0.18
CA PRO A 181 -2.51 -16.37 0.41
C PRO A 181 -2.42 -16.68 1.90
N SER A 182 -3.50 -17.20 2.47
CA SER A 182 -3.59 -17.35 3.93
C SER A 182 -4.67 -18.34 4.35
N THR A 183 -4.56 -18.84 5.57
CA THR A 183 -5.63 -19.58 6.24
C THR A 183 -5.94 -18.91 7.57
N LEU A 184 -7.17 -18.43 7.73
CA LEU A 184 -7.70 -17.93 8.99
C LEU A 184 -8.34 -19.08 9.75
N GLN A 185 -7.90 -19.31 10.98
CA GLN A 185 -8.63 -20.12 11.95
C GLN A 185 -9.51 -19.19 12.79
N TRP A 186 -10.83 -19.31 12.66
CA TRP A 186 -11.78 -18.47 13.40
C TRP A 186 -12.49 -19.29 14.47
N SER A 187 -11.80 -19.48 15.59
CA SER A 187 -12.21 -20.37 16.68
C SER A 187 -13.58 -20.02 17.26
N GLU A 188 -13.93 -18.74 17.39
CA GLU A 188 -15.23 -18.31 17.95
C GLU A 188 -16.42 -18.70 17.07
N GLN A 189 -16.21 -18.84 15.76
CA GLN A 189 -17.22 -19.32 14.81
C GLN A 189 -17.07 -20.82 14.48
N GLN A 190 -16.03 -21.49 15.02
CA GLN A 190 -15.69 -22.89 14.72
C GLN A 190 -15.55 -23.17 13.22
N ILE A 191 -14.97 -22.22 12.47
CA ILE A 191 -14.71 -22.35 11.03
C ILE A 191 -13.25 -22.04 10.72
N SER A 192 -12.80 -22.44 9.53
CA SER A 192 -11.61 -21.90 8.90
C SER A 192 -11.93 -21.31 7.54
N ILE A 193 -11.15 -20.31 7.12
CA ILE A 193 -11.29 -19.66 5.82
C ILE A 193 -9.93 -19.67 5.14
N GLN A 194 -9.83 -20.32 4.00
CA GLN A 194 -8.63 -20.30 3.16
C GLN A 194 -8.80 -19.26 2.06
N GLN A 195 -7.84 -18.35 1.95
CA GLN A 195 -7.73 -17.41 0.84
C GLN A 195 -6.67 -17.92 -0.15
N VAL A 196 -7.12 -18.20 -1.38
CA VAL A 196 -6.31 -18.67 -2.49
C VAL A 196 -6.22 -17.55 -3.51
N THR A 197 -5.00 -17.10 -3.76
CA THR A 197 -4.72 -16.04 -4.72
C THR A 197 -3.23 -16.06 -5.09
N ALA A 198 -2.86 -15.42 -6.18
CA ALA A 198 -1.49 -15.01 -6.53
C ALA A 198 -1.38 -13.47 -6.56
N PHE A 199 -2.26 -12.75 -5.87
CA PHE A 199 -2.21 -11.29 -5.78
C PHE A 199 -0.87 -10.85 -5.16
N PRO A 200 -0.18 -9.83 -5.70
CA PRO A 200 -0.65 -8.90 -6.74
C PRO A 200 -0.24 -9.29 -8.18
N GLN A 201 0.19 -10.51 -8.47
CA GLN A 201 0.43 -11.00 -9.84
C GLN A 201 -0.86 -11.39 -10.58
N GLU A 202 -1.97 -11.56 -9.87
CA GLU A 202 -3.30 -11.74 -10.46
C GLU A 202 -4.34 -10.78 -9.87
N ASP A 203 -5.42 -10.56 -10.63
CA ASP A 203 -6.49 -9.60 -10.35
C ASP A 203 -7.68 -10.20 -9.58
N GLN A 204 -7.48 -11.33 -8.92
CA GLN A 204 -8.54 -12.12 -8.30
C GLN A 204 -8.13 -12.76 -6.97
N THR A 205 -9.12 -13.01 -6.11
CA THR A 205 -8.95 -13.79 -4.88
C THR A 205 -10.14 -14.72 -4.67
N LYS A 206 -9.90 -15.89 -4.08
CA LYS A 206 -10.93 -16.87 -3.73
C LYS A 206 -10.86 -17.24 -2.25
N LEU A 207 -11.95 -17.05 -1.55
CA LEU A 207 -12.16 -17.54 -0.19
C LEU A 207 -12.89 -18.88 -0.23
N ILE A 208 -12.39 -19.85 0.55
CA ILE A 208 -12.98 -21.18 0.74
C ILE A 208 -13.31 -21.31 2.22
N ILE A 209 -14.59 -21.50 2.55
CA ILE A 209 -15.08 -21.57 3.92
C ILE A 209 -15.24 -23.03 4.31
N ASN A 210 -14.58 -23.44 5.40
CA ASN A 210 -14.69 -24.78 5.97
C ASN A 210 -15.42 -24.71 7.32
N GLY A 211 -16.48 -25.49 7.47
CA GLY A 211 -17.41 -25.43 8.60
C GLY A 211 -18.70 -24.64 8.29
N LYS A 212 -19.54 -24.45 9.30
CA LYS A 212 -20.88 -23.84 9.15
C LYS A 212 -21.07 -22.73 10.17
N ALA A 213 -21.30 -21.50 9.69
CA ALA A 213 -21.47 -20.34 10.55
C ALA A 213 -22.35 -19.28 9.87
N LYS A 214 -22.96 -18.40 10.67
CA LYS A 214 -23.70 -17.23 10.20
C LYS A 214 -22.89 -15.98 10.53
N PHE A 215 -22.41 -15.28 9.51
CA PHE A 215 -21.69 -14.03 9.68
C PHE A 215 -21.76 -13.18 8.40
N ASP A 216 -21.50 -11.90 8.57
CA ASP A 216 -21.33 -10.92 7.51
C ASP A 216 -19.89 -10.92 7.02
N LEU A 217 -19.69 -11.21 5.74
CA LEU A 217 -18.39 -11.13 5.10
C LEU A 217 -18.27 -9.76 4.42
N HIS A 218 -17.36 -8.92 4.90
CA HIS A 218 -17.03 -7.62 4.34
C HIS A 218 -15.77 -7.76 3.49
N LEU A 219 -15.92 -7.71 2.16
CA LEU A 219 -14.81 -7.71 1.21
C LEU A 219 -14.43 -6.26 0.90
N ARG A 220 -13.16 -5.89 1.12
CA ARG A 220 -12.68 -4.59 0.64
C ARG A 220 -12.78 -4.55 -0.88
N ILE A 221 -13.26 -3.44 -1.41
CA ILE A 221 -13.18 -3.10 -2.83
C ILE A 221 -12.25 -1.89 -2.91
N PRO A 222 -10.98 -2.07 -3.33
CA PRO A 222 -9.98 -1.01 -3.31
C PRO A 222 -10.39 0.17 -4.19
N GLY A 223 -9.93 1.38 -3.85
CA GLY A 223 -10.18 2.58 -4.65
C GLY A 223 -9.70 2.48 -6.10
N TRP A 224 -8.64 1.70 -6.37
CA TRP A 224 -8.10 1.51 -7.71
C TRP A 224 -8.91 0.55 -8.60
N ALA A 225 -9.85 -0.22 -8.04
CA ALA A 225 -10.58 -1.30 -8.75
C ALA A 225 -11.73 -0.77 -9.62
N THR A 226 -11.43 0.11 -10.58
CA THR A 226 -12.42 0.83 -11.41
C THR A 226 -12.81 0.10 -12.69
N ASN A 227 -12.02 -0.88 -13.14
CA ASN A 227 -12.23 -1.63 -14.41
C ASN A 227 -13.23 -2.79 -14.30
N GLY A 228 -14.18 -2.66 -13.38
CA GLY A 228 -15.20 -3.66 -13.09
C GLY A 228 -14.90 -4.48 -11.83
N ILE A 229 -15.97 -5.00 -11.24
CA ILE A 229 -15.91 -5.82 -10.02
C ILE A 229 -16.85 -7.00 -10.24
N GLU A 230 -16.32 -8.22 -10.21
CA GLU A 230 -17.12 -9.44 -10.31
C GLU A 230 -17.04 -10.22 -9.00
N VAL A 231 -18.20 -10.62 -8.48
CA VAL A 231 -18.29 -11.49 -7.30
C VAL A 231 -19.06 -12.74 -7.67
N LYS A 232 -18.47 -13.91 -7.38
CA LYS A 232 -19.09 -15.22 -7.56
C LYS A 232 -19.20 -15.91 -6.21
N ILE A 233 -20.37 -16.51 -5.93
CA ILE A 233 -20.56 -17.40 -4.79
C ILE A 233 -20.91 -18.78 -5.33
N ASN A 234 -20.12 -19.79 -4.98
CA ASN A 234 -20.26 -21.17 -5.50
C ASN A 234 -20.33 -21.22 -7.03
N GLY A 235 -19.44 -20.46 -7.68
CA GLY A 235 -19.36 -20.34 -9.14
C GLY A 235 -20.43 -19.47 -9.81
N LYS A 236 -21.45 -19.00 -9.07
CA LYS A 236 -22.54 -18.19 -9.63
C LYS A 236 -22.28 -16.70 -9.43
N ILE A 237 -22.31 -15.93 -10.51
CA ILE A 237 -22.20 -14.46 -10.47
C ILE A 237 -23.31 -13.89 -9.59
N GLN A 238 -22.94 -13.00 -8.67
CA GLN A 238 -23.86 -12.28 -7.80
C GLN A 238 -24.10 -10.88 -8.36
N LYS A 239 -25.35 -10.41 -8.33
CA LYS A 239 -25.65 -8.99 -8.53
C LYS A 239 -25.34 -8.28 -7.22
N THR A 240 -24.34 -7.40 -7.23
CA THR A 240 -23.88 -6.68 -6.04
C THR A 240 -23.90 -5.17 -6.28
N ASN A 241 -23.81 -4.40 -5.20
CA ASN A 241 -23.62 -2.96 -5.22
C ASN A 241 -22.17 -2.57 -4.93
N ALA A 242 -21.21 -3.45 -5.26
CA ALA A 242 -19.79 -3.22 -5.02
C ALA A 242 -19.34 -1.94 -5.73
N LYS A 243 -18.59 -1.09 -5.02
CA LYS A 243 -18.07 0.18 -5.53
C LYS A 243 -16.60 0.32 -5.13
N PRO A 244 -15.74 0.90 -5.97
CA PRO A 244 -14.38 1.25 -5.58
C PRO A 244 -14.37 2.10 -4.30
N GLY A 245 -13.40 1.85 -3.42
CA GLY A 245 -13.27 2.56 -2.14
C GLY A 245 -14.42 2.24 -1.17
N SER A 246 -14.85 0.97 -1.09
CA SER A 246 -15.93 0.55 -0.19
C SER A 246 -15.70 -0.86 0.37
N TYR A 247 -16.55 -1.28 1.32
CA TYR A 247 -16.69 -2.69 1.67
C TYR A 247 -17.98 -3.26 1.10
N LEU A 248 -17.87 -4.32 0.30
CA LEU A 248 -19.02 -5.12 -0.10
C LEU A 248 -19.38 -6.07 1.05
N LYS A 249 -20.59 -5.92 1.58
CA LYS A 249 -21.15 -6.79 2.62
C LYS A 249 -21.91 -7.97 2.00
N LEU A 250 -21.56 -9.19 2.39
CA LEU A 250 -22.24 -10.43 2.03
C LEU A 250 -22.76 -11.14 3.30
N SER A 251 -24.07 -11.04 3.57
CA SER A 251 -24.72 -11.64 4.74
C SER A 251 -25.30 -13.02 4.42
N ARG A 252 -24.71 -14.10 4.96
CA ARG A 252 -25.17 -15.47 4.67
C ARG A 252 -25.02 -16.42 5.86
N ASN A 253 -25.74 -17.54 5.76
CA ASN A 253 -25.44 -18.75 6.51
C ASN A 253 -24.48 -19.58 5.66
N TRP A 254 -23.18 -19.45 5.94
CA TRP A 254 -22.13 -20.14 5.21
C TRP A 254 -22.09 -21.62 5.59
N LYS A 255 -21.80 -22.46 4.60
CA LYS A 255 -21.68 -23.91 4.73
C LYS A 255 -20.29 -24.37 4.34
N ASN A 256 -19.95 -25.57 4.78
CA ASN A 256 -18.67 -26.18 4.45
C ASN A 256 -18.52 -26.33 2.93
N GLY A 257 -17.40 -25.84 2.40
CA GLY A 257 -17.11 -25.84 0.97
C GLY A 257 -17.72 -24.65 0.21
N ASP A 258 -18.42 -23.73 0.87
CA ASP A 258 -18.84 -22.49 0.22
C ASP A 258 -17.61 -21.71 -0.24
N THR A 259 -17.72 -21.12 -1.43
CA THR A 259 -16.65 -20.33 -2.05
C THR A 259 -17.14 -18.94 -2.41
N VAL A 260 -16.27 -17.95 -2.21
CA VAL A 260 -16.47 -16.57 -2.62
C VAL A 260 -15.28 -16.17 -3.48
N ALA A 261 -15.48 -15.90 -4.75
CA ALA A 261 -14.46 -15.37 -5.63
C ALA A 261 -14.74 -13.90 -5.95
N LEU A 262 -13.71 -13.07 -5.82
CA LEU A 262 -13.72 -11.65 -6.15
C LEU A 262 -12.69 -11.43 -7.24
N LYS A 263 -13.11 -10.84 -8.36
CA LYS A 263 -12.22 -10.39 -9.44
C LYS A 263 -12.34 -8.89 -9.62
N MET A 264 -11.21 -8.21 -9.66
CA MET A 264 -11.05 -6.76 -9.77
C MET A 264 -9.97 -6.47 -10.81
N PRO A 265 -10.32 -6.45 -12.11
CA PRO A 265 -9.34 -6.28 -13.18
C PRO A 265 -8.43 -5.08 -12.93
N PHE A 266 -7.13 -5.31 -13.09
CA PHE A 266 -6.14 -4.25 -12.97
C PHE A 266 -6.25 -3.28 -14.13
N GLY A 267 -5.82 -2.05 -13.88
CA GLY A 267 -5.71 -0.99 -14.86
C GLY A 267 -4.49 -0.14 -14.56
N PHE A 268 -4.00 0.53 -15.60
CA PHE A 268 -2.99 1.56 -15.43
C PHE A 268 -3.61 2.80 -14.80
N ARG A 269 -2.91 3.40 -13.83
CA ARG A 269 -3.29 4.68 -13.24
C ARG A 269 -2.04 5.49 -12.93
N LEU A 270 -2.21 6.81 -12.94
CA LEU A 270 -1.19 7.76 -12.55
C LEU A 270 -1.47 8.24 -11.12
N ASP A 271 -0.40 8.48 -10.36
CA ASP A 271 -0.43 9.09 -9.02
C ASP A 271 0.50 10.32 -9.06
N PRO A 272 -0.03 11.52 -9.38
CA PRO A 272 0.76 12.74 -9.52
C PRO A 272 1.30 13.20 -8.17
N ILE A 273 2.45 13.88 -8.18
CA ILE A 273 2.86 14.68 -7.03
C ILE A 273 1.89 15.86 -6.92
N MET A 274 1.38 16.10 -5.72
CA MET A 274 0.27 17.02 -5.46
C MET A 274 0.49 18.47 -5.94
N ASP A 275 1.73 18.93 -5.99
CA ASP A 275 2.12 20.28 -6.44
C ASP A 275 2.72 20.31 -7.86
N GLN A 276 2.72 19.19 -8.59
CA GLN A 276 3.23 19.12 -9.96
C GLN A 276 2.56 17.97 -10.75
N GLU A 277 1.42 18.23 -11.38
CA GLU A 277 0.56 17.19 -11.98
C GLU A 277 1.20 16.34 -13.08
N ASN A 278 2.11 16.89 -13.89
CA ASN A 278 2.81 16.12 -14.91
C ASN A 278 3.90 15.19 -14.34
N ILE A 279 4.31 15.39 -13.09
CA ILE A 279 5.25 14.49 -12.42
C ILE A 279 4.47 13.44 -11.64
N ALA A 280 4.38 12.21 -12.18
CA ALA A 280 3.52 11.17 -11.63
C ALA A 280 4.20 9.80 -11.58
N SER A 281 3.77 8.98 -10.63
CA SER A 281 4.09 7.55 -10.62
C SER A 281 3.07 6.75 -11.41
N LEU A 282 3.54 5.71 -12.10
CA LEU A 282 2.68 4.77 -12.82
C LEU A 282 2.40 3.55 -11.95
N PHE A 283 1.12 3.15 -11.89
CA PHE A 283 0.68 1.93 -11.21
C PHE A 283 -0.05 1.01 -12.18
N TYR A 284 0.00 -0.29 -11.90
CA TYR A 284 -0.89 -1.30 -12.45
C TYR A 284 -1.64 -1.98 -11.30
N GLY A 285 -2.92 -1.65 -11.12
CA GLY A 285 -3.67 -2.01 -9.90
C GLY A 285 -3.04 -1.38 -8.64
N PRO A 286 -2.67 -2.19 -7.61
CA PRO A 286 -2.01 -1.70 -6.39
C PRO A 286 -0.49 -1.52 -6.53
N VAL A 287 0.12 -2.03 -7.61
CA VAL A 287 1.57 -2.14 -7.76
C VAL A 287 2.13 -0.90 -8.45
N LEU A 288 3.05 -0.21 -7.81
CA LEU A 288 3.84 0.85 -8.41
C LEU A 288 4.87 0.24 -9.34
N LEU A 289 4.93 0.75 -10.56
CA LEU A 289 5.90 0.37 -11.58
C LEU A 289 7.04 1.38 -11.63
N ALA A 290 8.27 0.90 -11.51
CA ALA A 290 9.46 1.71 -11.59
C ALA A 290 10.15 1.52 -12.95
N ALA A 291 10.50 2.62 -13.60
CA ALA A 291 11.34 2.60 -14.79
C ALA A 291 12.72 2.05 -14.39
N GLN A 292 13.23 1.08 -15.13
CA GLN A 292 14.59 0.59 -14.96
C GLN A 292 15.57 1.55 -15.64
N GLU A 293 16.62 1.95 -14.94
CA GLU A 293 17.57 2.96 -15.40
C GLU A 293 18.97 2.37 -15.49
N ASP A 294 19.63 2.52 -16.64
CA ASP A 294 21.01 2.03 -16.79
C ASP A 294 22.05 3.01 -16.19
N ALA A 295 21.66 4.27 -15.99
CA ALA A 295 22.55 5.34 -15.57
C ALA A 295 21.88 6.30 -14.55
N PRO A 296 22.66 7.07 -13.77
CA PRO A 296 22.11 8.16 -12.97
C PRO A 296 21.39 9.20 -13.84
N ARG A 297 20.37 9.86 -13.29
CA ARG A 297 19.65 10.96 -13.93
C ARG A 297 19.60 12.21 -13.05
N THR A 298 19.44 13.37 -13.68
CA THR A 298 19.20 14.65 -13.00
C THR A 298 17.80 15.21 -13.27
N ASP A 299 17.14 14.69 -14.30
CA ASP A 299 15.81 15.02 -14.80
C ASP A 299 14.87 13.82 -14.65
N PHE A 300 13.57 14.07 -14.49
CA PHE A 300 12.55 13.03 -14.48
C PHE A 300 12.47 12.40 -15.87
N ARG A 301 12.37 11.06 -15.92
CA ARG A 301 12.21 10.36 -17.19
C ARG A 301 10.89 10.73 -17.83
N THR A 302 10.95 11.29 -19.03
CA THR A 302 9.75 11.54 -19.82
C THR A 302 9.16 10.23 -20.35
N ILE A 303 7.85 10.08 -20.23
CA ILE A 303 7.09 9.02 -20.90
C ILE A 303 5.87 9.60 -21.62
N THR A 304 5.48 8.98 -22.72
CA THR A 304 4.28 9.35 -23.49
C THR A 304 3.21 8.28 -23.35
N LEU A 305 2.03 8.69 -22.86
CA LEU A 305 0.87 7.81 -22.73
C LEU A 305 -0.32 8.36 -23.52
N ASN A 306 -1.25 7.48 -23.89
CA ASN A 306 -2.51 7.92 -24.49
C ASN A 306 -3.46 8.44 -23.40
N ALA A 307 -4.06 9.61 -23.64
CA ALA A 307 -4.90 10.30 -22.67
C ALA A 307 -6.24 9.60 -22.41
N GLU A 308 -6.77 8.86 -23.37
CA GLU A 308 -8.06 8.16 -23.26
C GLU A 308 -7.91 6.75 -22.65
N ASP A 309 -6.82 6.07 -22.98
CA ASP A 309 -6.46 4.76 -22.44
C ASP A 309 -4.95 4.69 -22.20
N LEU A 310 -4.55 4.88 -20.94
CA LEU A 310 -3.15 4.85 -20.51
C LEU A 310 -2.42 3.56 -20.94
N GLY A 311 -3.14 2.44 -21.07
CA GLY A 311 -2.57 1.15 -21.46
C GLY A 311 -2.36 0.98 -22.97
N LYS A 312 -2.93 1.84 -23.81
CA LYS A 312 -2.94 1.68 -25.28
C LYS A 312 -1.55 1.62 -25.91
N THR A 313 -0.60 2.38 -25.38
CA THR A 313 0.79 2.43 -25.87
C THR A 313 1.75 1.57 -25.04
N ILE A 314 1.27 1.00 -23.93
CA ILE A 314 2.08 0.17 -23.04
C ILE A 314 2.05 -1.27 -23.56
N THR A 315 3.23 -1.87 -23.72
CA THR A 315 3.38 -3.29 -24.07
C THR A 315 3.98 -4.07 -22.92
N GLY A 316 3.89 -5.41 -22.91
CA GLY A 316 4.48 -6.24 -21.86
C GLY A 316 3.66 -7.46 -21.49
N ASP A 317 3.98 -8.03 -20.32
CA ASP A 317 3.27 -9.16 -19.73
C ASP A 317 2.65 -8.75 -18.38
N PRO A 318 1.31 -8.53 -18.35
CA PRO A 318 0.60 -8.22 -17.12
C PRO A 318 0.73 -9.25 -15.99
N LYS A 319 1.00 -10.53 -16.30
CA LYS A 319 1.18 -11.58 -15.28
C LYS A 319 2.57 -11.52 -14.65
N ALA A 320 3.57 -11.16 -15.43
CA ALA A 320 4.92 -10.90 -14.94
C ALA A 320 5.05 -9.49 -14.31
N LEU A 321 4.02 -8.65 -14.43
CA LEU A 321 4.05 -7.23 -14.04
C LEU A 321 5.19 -6.45 -14.70
N GLU A 322 5.61 -6.89 -15.89
CA GLU A 322 6.71 -6.29 -16.64
C GLU A 322 6.18 -5.63 -17.90
N PHE A 323 6.48 -4.34 -18.05
CA PHE A 323 5.95 -3.51 -19.11
C PHE A 323 7.07 -2.74 -19.83
N THR A 324 6.81 -2.29 -21.05
CA THR A 324 7.71 -1.46 -21.84
C THR A 324 6.97 -0.22 -22.34
N ILE A 325 7.55 0.94 -22.09
CA ILE A 325 7.05 2.26 -22.47
C ILE A 325 8.22 3.05 -23.04
N ASP A 326 8.09 3.56 -24.27
CA ASP A 326 9.14 4.32 -24.97
C ASP A 326 10.53 3.61 -24.93
N GLY A 327 10.53 2.29 -25.10
CA GLY A 327 11.73 1.45 -25.08
C GLY A 327 12.35 1.22 -23.70
N THR A 328 11.73 1.69 -22.62
CA THR A 328 12.19 1.51 -21.23
C THR A 328 11.36 0.44 -20.53
N THR A 329 12.01 -0.46 -19.82
CA THR A 329 11.35 -1.50 -19.02
C THR A 329 10.83 -0.93 -17.70
N PHE A 330 9.64 -1.36 -17.30
CA PHE A 330 8.97 -1.03 -16.05
C PHE A 330 8.64 -2.33 -15.32
N LYS A 331 8.99 -2.40 -14.03
CA LYS A 331 8.74 -3.57 -13.16
C LYS A 331 8.23 -3.12 -11.79
N PRO A 332 7.67 -4.01 -10.96
CA PRO A 332 7.27 -3.65 -9.60
C PRO A 332 8.42 -3.02 -8.83
N PHE A 333 8.15 -1.91 -8.16
CA PHE A 333 9.20 -1.20 -7.41
C PHE A 333 9.80 -2.04 -6.27
N PHE A 334 9.01 -2.95 -5.69
CA PHE A 334 9.49 -3.88 -4.68
C PHE A 334 10.45 -4.95 -5.22
N GLU A 335 10.44 -5.23 -6.53
CA GLU A 335 11.40 -6.13 -7.21
C GLU A 335 12.54 -5.37 -7.93
N THR A 336 12.58 -4.04 -7.81
CA THR A 336 13.60 -3.22 -8.46
C THR A 336 14.77 -2.97 -7.52
N TYR A 337 15.93 -3.60 -7.73
CA TYR A 337 17.11 -3.45 -6.85
C TYR A 337 18.19 -2.53 -7.42
N ASP A 338 18.17 -2.31 -8.74
CA ASP A 338 19.08 -1.40 -9.43
C ASP A 338 18.54 0.02 -9.52
N ARG A 339 19.15 0.83 -10.40
CA ARG A 339 18.75 2.21 -10.58
C ARG A 339 17.36 2.29 -11.17
N HIS A 340 16.60 3.28 -10.72
CA HIS A 340 15.20 3.40 -11.06
C HIS A 340 14.69 4.84 -11.04
N SER A 341 13.57 5.04 -11.72
CA SER A 341 12.74 6.25 -11.60
C SER A 341 11.30 5.84 -11.27
N VAL A 342 10.79 6.35 -10.14
CA VAL A 342 9.42 6.10 -9.65
C VAL A 342 8.48 7.22 -10.06
N TYR A 343 8.96 8.46 -10.04
CA TYR A 343 8.27 9.61 -10.59
C TYR A 343 8.79 9.89 -12.00
N LEU A 344 7.86 10.17 -12.90
CA LEU A 344 8.08 10.31 -14.34
C LEU A 344 7.49 11.64 -14.80
N ASP A 345 8.07 12.24 -15.84
CA ASP A 345 7.47 13.37 -16.53
C ASP A 345 6.49 12.87 -17.59
N VAL A 346 5.21 12.88 -17.28
CA VAL A 346 4.17 12.25 -18.10
C VAL A 346 3.62 13.23 -19.12
N GLN A 347 3.71 12.85 -20.39
CA GLN A 347 3.07 13.53 -21.50
C GLN A 347 1.87 12.72 -21.98
N LEU A 348 0.69 13.33 -21.95
CA LEU A 348 -0.54 12.71 -22.44
C LEU A 348 -0.83 13.19 -23.87
N GLN A 349 -0.97 12.23 -24.79
CA GLN A 349 -1.31 12.48 -26.19
C GLN A 349 -2.66 11.84 -26.55
N GLN A 350 -3.39 12.45 -27.48
CA GLN A 350 -4.68 11.93 -27.96
C GLN A 350 -4.50 10.73 -28.89
#